data_AF-A0A5S3YYN9-F1
#
_entry.id   AF-A0A5S3YYN9-F1
#
_cell.length_a   1.000
_cell.length_b   1.000
_cell.length_c   1.000
_cell.angle_alpha   90.00
_cell.angle_beta   90.00
_cell.angle_gamma   90.00
#
_symmetry.space_group_name_H-M   'P 1'
#
loop_
_entity.id
_entity.type
_entity.pdbx_description
1 polymer ?
#
loop_
_entity_poly.entity_id
_entity_poly.type
_entity_poly.pdbx_seq_one_letter_code
_entity_poly.pdbx_strand_id
1 'polypeptide(L)' 'DYFAEQAICIVEWPEKGVGFIPTPDLSIEMAYEDQQRCITITAKSARGEKIISSLG' A
#
# COMPACT_ATOMS: atom_id res chain seq x y z
N ASP A 1 7.08 -16.59 -8.37
CA ASP A 1 6.19 -15.45 -8.63
C ASP A 1 6.05 -14.57 -7.41
N TYR A 2 6.68 -13.40 -7.43
CA TYR A 2 6.54 -12.41 -6.36
C TYR A 2 5.13 -11.82 -6.32
N PHE A 3 4.48 -11.63 -7.47
CA PHE A 3 3.11 -11.12 -7.60
C PHE A 3 2.07 -12.22 -7.86
N ALA A 4 2.27 -13.40 -7.26
CA ALA A 4 1.27 -14.47 -7.35
C ALA A 4 -0.06 -14.02 -6.74
N GLU A 5 -1.19 -14.53 -7.25
CA GLU A 5 -2.54 -14.11 -6.84
C GLU A 5 -2.81 -14.20 -5.32
N GLN A 6 -2.14 -15.13 -4.64
CA GLN A 6 -2.32 -15.40 -3.21
C GLN A 6 -1.22 -14.78 -2.34
N ALA A 7 -0.27 -14.05 -2.94
CA ALA A 7 0.80 -13.39 -2.21
C ALA A 7 0.35 -12.01 -1.70
N ILE A 8 0.84 -11.63 -0.53
CA ILE A 8 0.84 -10.24 -0.08
C ILE A 8 2.18 -9.64 -0.47
N CYS A 9 2.16 -8.61 -1.30
CA CYS A 9 3.35 -7.90 -1.75
C CYS A 9 3.47 -6.59 -1.00
N ILE A 10 4.57 -6.40 -0.27
CA ILE A 10 4.92 -5.13 0.37
C ILE A 10 6.13 -4.58 -0.37
N VAL A 11 5.98 -3.39 -0.94
CA VAL A 11 7.02 -2.75 -1.74
C VAL A 11 7.36 -1.42 -1.08
N GLU A 12 8.60 -1.31 -0.59
CA GLU A 12 9.16 -0.02 -0.15
C GLU A 12 9.72 0.75 -1.36
N TRP A 13 9.62 2.08 -1.31
CA TRP A 13 10.06 2.97 -2.38
C TRP A 13 9.48 2.58 -3.77
N PRO A 14 8.14 2.48 -3.90
CA PRO A 14 7.49 2.01 -5.13
C PRO A 14 7.85 2.86 -6.37
N GLU A 15 8.25 4.12 -6.18
CA GLU A 15 8.72 5.00 -7.23
C GLU A 15 9.99 4.51 -7.93
N LYS A 16 10.81 3.67 -7.27
CA LYS A 16 11.97 3.02 -7.92
C LYS A 16 11.59 1.84 -8.80
N GLY A 17 10.35 1.34 -8.67
CA GLY A 17 9.81 0.21 -9.42
C GLY A 17 8.84 0.58 -10.53
N VAL A 18 8.73 1.87 -10.89
CA VAL A 18 7.78 2.36 -11.91
C VAL A 18 7.94 1.58 -13.22
N GLY A 19 6.81 1.07 -13.73
CA GLY A 19 6.76 0.26 -14.95
C GLY A 19 7.06 -1.23 -14.77
N PHE A 20 7.57 -1.65 -13.60
CA PHE A 20 7.90 -3.05 -13.29
C PHE A 20 7.03 -3.66 -12.19
N ILE A 21 6.44 -2.83 -11.35
CA ILE A 21 5.51 -3.26 -10.30
C ILE A 21 4.06 -2.97 -10.70
N PRO A 22 3.10 -3.83 -10.33
CA PRO A 22 1.69 -3.59 -10.57
C PRO A 22 1.19 -2.40 -9.75
N THR A 23 0.04 -1.84 -10.15
CA THR A 23 -0.68 -0.88 -9.31
C THR A 23 -1.09 -1.57 -8.00
N PRO A 24 -0.75 -1.01 -6.83
CA PRO A 24 -1.08 -1.64 -5.55
C PRO A 24 -2.57 -1.51 -5.24
N ASP A 25 -3.09 -2.36 -4.36
CA ASP A 25 -4.43 -2.18 -3.79
C ASP A 25 -4.47 -1.04 -2.77
N LEU A 26 -3.38 -0.84 -2.02
CA LEU A 26 -3.22 0.16 -0.98
C LEU A 26 -1.91 0.93 -1.15
N SER A 27 -1.97 2.25 -0.98
CA SER A 27 -0.80 3.11 -0.81
C SER A 27 -0.70 3.51 0.65
N ILE A 28 0.46 3.30 1.27
CA ILE A 28 0.71 3.64 2.67
C ILE A 28 1.83 4.67 2.72
N GLU A 29 1.55 5.82 3.32
CA GLU A 29 2.51 6.88 3.54
C GLU A 29 2.71 7.06 5.04
N MET A 30 3.97 7.22 5.45
CA MET A 30 4.34 7.42 6.85
C MET A 30 5.09 8.74 6.96
N ALA A 31 4.42 9.75 7.53
CA ALA A 31 5.01 11.05 7.79
C ALA A 31 5.47 11.15 9.25
N TYR A 32 6.55 11.89 9.49
CA TYR A 32 6.96 12.28 10.84
C TYR A 32 5.96 13.29 11.41
N GLU A 33 5.55 13.09 12.66
CA GLU A 33 4.76 14.04 13.44
C GLU A 33 5.38 14.13 14.84
N ASP A 34 6.33 15.06 15.00
CA ASP A 34 7.23 15.14 16.16
C ASP A 34 7.91 13.78 16.48
N GLN A 35 7.61 13.21 17.65
CA GLN A 35 8.12 11.91 18.10
C GLN A 35 7.25 10.73 17.62
N GLN A 36 6.16 11.00 16.91
CA GLN A 36 5.19 10.03 16.42
C GLN A 36 5.25 9.89 14.89
N ARG A 37 4.32 9.11 14.35
CA ARG A 37 4.10 8.96 12.92
C ARG A 37 2.63 9.14 12.62
N CYS A 38 2.35 9.93 11.59
CA CYS A 38 1.05 9.94 10.94
C CYS A 38 1.11 8.94 9.78
N ILE A 39 0.19 7.99 9.78
CA ILE A 39 0.06 6.99 8.71
C ILE A 39 -1.17 7.31 7.89
N THR A 40 -0.97 7.55 6.60
CA THR A 40 -2.06 7.73 5.63
C THR A 40 -2.18 6.45 4.82
N ILE A 41 -3.34 5.80 4.89
CA ILE A 41 -3.66 4.63 4.05
C ILE A 41 -4.67 5.06 3.00
N THR A 42 -4.32 4.89 1.73
CA THR A 42 -5.18 5.25 0.58
C THR A 42 -5.50 4.01 -0.24
N ALA A 43 -6.78 3.77 -0.48
CA ALA A 43 -7.22 2.74 -1.41
C ALA A 43 -6.90 3.14 -2.86
N LYS A 44 -6.36 2.20 -3.64
CA LYS A 44 -6.06 2.37 -5.07
C LYS A 44 -6.82 1.36 -5.94
N SER A 45 -7.64 0.50 -5.32
CA SER A 45 -8.53 -0.45 -5.99
C SER A 45 -9.79 -0.70 -5.16
N ALA A 46 -10.83 -1.29 -5.78
CA ALA A 46 -12.04 -1.73 -5.08
C ALA A 46 -11.76 -2.80 -4.01
N ARG A 47 -10.71 -3.62 -4.19
CA ARG A 47 -10.24 -4.54 -3.15
C ARG A 47 -9.61 -3.75 -1.99
N GLY A 48 -8.81 -2.73 -2.28
CA GLY A 48 -8.25 -1.81 -1.29
C GLY A 48 -9.33 -1.13 -0.44
N GLU A 49 -10.42 -0.66 -1.05
CA GLU A 49 -11.53 -0.03 -0.33
C GLU A 49 -12.20 -0.99 0.66
N LYS A 50 -12.41 -2.25 0.24
CA LYS A 50 -12.91 -3.31 1.12
C LYS A 50 -11.95 -3.59 2.27
N ILE A 51 -10.64 -3.61 2.01
CA ILE A 51 -9.63 -3.80 3.06
C ILE A 51 -9.72 -2.66 4.07
N ILE A 52 -9.68 -1.39 3.63
CA ILE A 52 -9.79 -0.23 4.54
C ILE A 52 -11.08 -0.28 5.36
N SER A 53 -12.21 -0.61 4.72
CA SER A 53 -13.50 -0.73 5.40
C SER A 53 -13.52 -1.82 6.47
N SER A 54 -12.65 -2.83 6.38
CA SER A 54 -12.52 -3.91 7.37
C SER A 54 -11.57 -3.60 8.53
N LEU A 55 -10.86 -2.46 8.49
CA LEU A 55 -9.93 -2.03 9.55
C LEU A 55 -10.63 -1.28 10.71
N GLY A 56 -11.98 -1.21 10.70
CA GLY A 56 -12.81 -0.57 11.72
C GLY A 56 -13.49 -1.56 12.66
#